data_AF-A0A914KPP1-F1
#
_entry.id   AF-A0A914KPP1-F1
#
_cell.length_a   1.000
_cell.length_b   1.000
_cell.length_c   1.000
_cell.angle_alpha   90.00
_cell.angle_beta   90.00
_cell.angle_gamma   90.00
#
_symmetry.space_group_name_H-M   'P 1'
#
loop_
_entity.id
_entity.type
_entity.pdbx_description
1 polymer ?
#
loop_
_entity_poly.entity_id
_entity_poly.type
_entity_poly.pdbx_seq_one_letter_code
_entity_poly.pdbx_strand_id
1 'polypeptide(L)'
;MWIDLIGHVCARPNKTKKDDLIALLKRISQSDLLHPLVVLEMLSKDDSLQVGDIRDYIVAWLERQNAAIKTSENKLFEQQKRLEGMNAEIDDLENNVQVFQVSKCAVCNNPLQVPSIHFLCRHSYHANCFESYSGNSPDQCPACTVSARKNTKEQGASTVKQPKQLVYQQFKNELENCPDAMALISEYIASGAFNIQPAENAPPKSNNPFDDDNEDSNA
;
A
#
# COMPACT_ATOMS: atom_id res chain seq x y z
N MET A 1 -7.88 28.44 -7.72
CA MET A 1 -9.09 28.87 -6.98
C MET A 1 -8.76 29.66 -5.71
N TRP A 2 -8.07 29.10 -4.69
CA TRP A 2 -7.69 29.88 -3.48
C TRP A 2 -6.62 30.94 -3.75
N ILE A 3 -5.64 30.65 -4.60
CA ILE A 3 -4.60 31.61 -5.01
C ILE A 3 -5.24 32.81 -5.74
N ASP A 4 -6.19 32.56 -6.64
CA ASP A 4 -6.91 33.61 -7.37
C ASP A 4 -7.77 34.47 -6.44
N LEU A 5 -8.37 33.86 -5.43
CA LEU A 5 -9.17 34.55 -4.42
C LEU A 5 -8.29 35.48 -3.56
N ILE A 6 -7.14 34.99 -3.09
CA ILE A 6 -6.17 35.80 -2.33
C ILE A 6 -5.63 36.93 -3.23
N GLY A 7 -5.28 36.63 -4.48
CA GLY A 7 -4.81 37.63 -5.44
C GLY A 7 -5.85 38.73 -5.70
N HIS A 8 -7.14 38.37 -5.81
CA HIS A 8 -8.21 39.34 -6.01
C HIS A 8 -8.53 40.17 -4.74
N VAL A 9 -8.34 39.59 -3.55
CA VAL A 9 -8.44 40.31 -2.26
C VAL A 9 -7.28 41.29 -2.10
N CYS A 10 -6.06 40.88 -2.46
CA CYS A 10 -4.85 41.72 -2.42
C CYS A 10 -4.91 42.87 -3.45
N ALA A 11 -5.51 42.64 -4.62
CA ALA A 11 -5.66 43.67 -5.67
C ALA A 11 -6.73 44.74 -5.35
N ARG A 12 -7.50 44.60 -4.27
CA ARG A 12 -8.56 45.57 -3.86
C ARG A 12 -8.39 46.00 -2.40
N PRO A 13 -7.33 46.74 -2.04
CA PRO A 13 -7.02 47.12 -0.66
C PRO A 13 -8.04 48.07 0.00
N ASN A 14 -8.94 48.68 -0.78
CA ASN A 14 -9.81 49.77 -0.29
C ASN A 14 -11.20 49.33 0.24
N LYS A 15 -11.48 48.02 0.35
CA LYS A 15 -12.83 47.54 0.74
C LYS A 15 -12.86 46.31 1.67
N THR A 16 -11.72 45.67 1.90
CA THR A 16 -11.63 44.42 2.66
C THR A 16 -11.26 44.69 4.11
N LYS A 17 -12.12 44.28 5.04
CA LYS A 17 -11.86 44.38 6.48
C LYS A 17 -10.79 43.35 6.85
N LYS A 18 -9.85 43.74 7.71
CA LYS A 18 -8.78 42.87 8.23
C LYS A 18 -9.33 41.54 8.81
N ASP A 19 -10.52 41.60 9.43
CA ASP A 19 -11.20 40.44 10.00
C ASP A 19 -11.60 39.38 8.95
N ASP A 20 -12.00 39.81 7.75
CA ASP A 20 -12.39 38.91 6.67
C ASP A 20 -11.18 38.16 6.11
N LEU A 21 -10.02 38.81 6.08
CA LEU A 21 -8.76 38.19 5.65
C LEU A 21 -8.27 37.16 6.68
N ILE A 22 -8.36 37.46 7.97
CA ILE A 22 -8.00 36.51 9.04
C ILE A 22 -8.92 35.28 8.99
N ALA A 23 -10.22 35.49 8.79
CA ALA A 23 -11.19 34.39 8.61
C ALA A 23 -10.88 33.54 7.36
N LEU A 24 -10.45 34.18 6.27
CA LEU A 24 -10.03 33.50 5.05
C LEU A 24 -8.76 32.66 5.27
N LEU A 25 -7.72 33.25 5.87
CA LEU A 25 -6.47 32.57 6.21
C LEU A 25 -6.73 31.37 7.13
N LYS A 26 -7.65 31.50 8.08
CA LYS A 26 -8.05 30.38 8.95
C LYS A 26 -8.68 29.23 8.17
N ARG A 27 -9.57 29.51 7.20
CA ARG A 27 -10.15 28.47 6.32
C ARG A 27 -9.12 27.82 5.40
N ILE A 28 -8.18 28.61 4.87
CA ILE A 28 -7.08 28.08 4.05
C ILE A 28 -6.17 27.19 4.91
N SER A 29 -5.92 27.57 6.17
CA SER A 29 -5.16 26.73 7.10
C SER A 29 -5.83 25.37 7.31
N GLN A 30 -7.16 25.30 7.31
CA GLN A 30 -7.89 24.06 7.58
C GLN A 30 -7.88 23.09 6.39
N SER A 31 -7.70 23.59 5.17
CA SER A 31 -7.69 22.76 3.98
C SER A 31 -6.30 22.23 3.63
N ASP A 32 -5.22 22.75 4.24
CA ASP A 32 -3.81 22.37 3.97
C ASP A 32 -3.41 22.44 2.47
N LEU A 33 -4.22 23.12 1.64
CA LEU A 33 -4.04 23.16 0.19
C LEU A 33 -2.92 24.10 -0.25
N LEU A 34 -2.48 25.03 0.61
CA LEU A 34 -1.50 26.07 0.27
C LEU A 34 -0.36 26.13 1.27
N HIS A 35 0.86 26.13 0.74
CA HIS A 35 2.07 26.38 1.52
C HIS A 35 2.08 27.84 2.02
N PRO A 36 2.39 28.10 3.30
CA PRO A 36 2.34 29.45 3.89
C PRO A 36 3.27 30.44 3.18
N LEU A 37 4.36 29.96 2.55
CA LEU A 37 5.27 30.80 1.76
C LEU A 37 4.57 31.47 0.56
N VAL A 38 3.67 30.74 -0.12
CA VAL A 38 2.91 31.27 -1.26
C VAL A 38 1.93 32.35 -0.78
N VAL A 39 1.32 32.11 0.38
CA VAL A 39 0.42 33.09 1.03
C VAL A 39 1.20 34.33 1.43
N LEU A 40 2.40 34.17 1.97
CA LEU A 40 3.27 35.29 2.37
C LEU A 40 3.73 36.12 1.18
N GLU A 41 4.14 35.48 0.08
CA GLU A 41 4.55 36.18 -1.14
C GLU A 41 3.41 36.99 -1.76
N MET A 42 2.18 36.47 -1.69
CA MET A 42 1.00 37.18 -2.19
C MET A 42 0.60 38.35 -1.28
N LEU A 43 0.72 38.20 0.04
CA LEU A 43 0.40 39.26 1.00
C LEU A 43 1.50 40.33 1.09
N SER A 44 2.75 39.98 0.78
CA SER A 44 3.88 40.93 0.72
C SER A 44 3.74 42.00 -0.37
N LYS A 45 2.81 41.83 -1.31
CA LYS A 45 2.55 42.80 -2.39
C LYS A 45 1.61 43.94 -1.95
N ASP A 46 1.06 43.88 -0.74
CA ASP A 46 0.12 44.86 -0.19
C ASP A 46 0.71 45.50 1.09
N ASP A 47 0.92 46.81 1.04
CA ASP A 47 1.51 47.61 2.14
C ASP A 47 0.54 47.84 3.32
N SER A 48 -0.72 47.41 3.21
CA SER A 48 -1.75 47.62 4.24
C SER A 48 -1.74 46.59 5.38
N LEU A 49 -0.96 45.52 5.24
CA LEU A 49 -0.93 44.37 6.14
C LEU A 49 0.31 44.35 7.04
N GLN A 50 0.10 44.21 8.34
CA GLN A 50 1.20 44.04 9.28
C GLN A 50 1.50 42.56 9.48
N VAL A 51 2.79 42.23 9.55
CA VAL A 51 3.30 40.86 9.78
C VAL A 51 2.69 40.22 11.05
N GLY A 52 2.27 41.03 12.01
CA GLY A 52 1.59 40.58 13.23
C GLY A 52 0.31 39.79 12.96
N ASP A 53 -0.46 40.15 11.93
CA ASP A 53 -1.75 39.51 11.61
C ASP A 53 -1.57 38.10 11.00
N ILE A 54 -0.40 37.82 10.43
CA ILE A 54 -0.08 36.55 9.73
C ILE A 54 0.76 35.62 10.63
N ARG A 55 1.38 36.16 11.69
CA ARG A 55 2.22 35.39 12.63
C ARG A 55 1.48 34.17 13.19
N ASP A 56 0.25 34.36 13.67
CA ASP A 56 -0.53 33.30 14.28
C ASP A 56 -0.88 32.19 13.28
N TYR A 57 -1.09 32.56 12.01
CA TYR A 57 -1.30 31.60 10.93
C TYR A 57 -0.06 30.74 10.67
N ILE A 58 1.12 31.35 10.60
CA ILE A 58 2.39 30.63 10.35
C ILE A 58 2.73 29.73 11.55
N VAL A 59 2.57 30.24 12.78
CA VAL A 59 2.83 29.47 14.00
C VAL A 59 1.89 28.25 14.07
N ALA A 60 0.59 28.44 13.87
CA ALA A 60 -0.37 27.34 13.88
C ALA A 60 -0.11 26.29 12.79
N TRP A 61 0.34 26.73 11.60
CA TRP A 61 0.74 25.81 10.53
C TRP A 61 2.00 25.01 10.90
N LEU A 62 3.04 25.67 11.41
CA LEU A 62 4.28 25.02 11.84
C LEU A 62 4.04 24.02 12.97
N GLU A 63 3.21 24.38 13.96
CA GLU A 63 2.84 23.48 15.05
C GLU A 63 2.12 22.23 14.55
N ARG A 64 1.19 22.39 13.59
CA ARG A 64 0.50 21.26 12.96
C ARG A 64 1.45 20.37 12.16
N GLN A 65 2.32 20.96 11.35
CA GLN A 65 3.33 20.20 10.60
C GLN A 65 4.26 19.43 11.55
N ASN A 66 4.70 20.06 12.63
CA ASN A 66 5.51 19.40 13.65
C ASN A 66 4.77 18.24 14.33
N ALA A 67 3.47 18.41 14.61
CA ALA A 67 2.63 17.32 15.15
C ALA A 67 2.46 16.16 14.14
N ALA A 68 2.31 16.46 12.86
CA ALA A 68 2.23 15.47 11.79
C ALA A 68 3.55 14.71 11.62
N ILE A 69 4.70 15.40 11.70
CA ILE A 69 6.03 14.80 11.69
C ILE A 69 6.18 13.85 12.88
N LYS A 70 5.91 14.29 14.11
CA LYS A 70 5.99 13.45 15.31
C LYS A 70 5.11 12.19 15.22
N THR A 71 3.91 12.34 14.66
CA THR A 71 3.00 11.20 14.45
C THR A 71 3.59 10.21 13.45
N SER A 72 4.22 10.71 12.38
CA SER A 72 4.88 9.88 11.38
C SER A 72 6.12 9.19 11.95
N GLU A 73 6.94 9.89 12.74
CA GLU A 73 8.10 9.33 13.44
C GLU A 73 7.70 8.21 14.39
N ASN A 74 6.64 8.39 15.19
CA ASN A 74 6.12 7.35 16.07
C ASN A 74 5.67 6.11 15.29
N LYS A 75 4.96 6.29 14.17
CA LYS A 75 4.57 5.18 13.30
C LYS A 75 5.77 4.45 12.73
N LEU A 76 6.80 5.17 12.28
CA LEU A 76 8.05 4.59 11.79
C LEU A 76 8.74 3.78 12.88
N PHE A 77 8.82 4.31 14.10
CA PHE A 77 9.40 3.61 15.24
C PHE A 77 8.65 2.32 15.57
N GLU A 78 7.31 2.36 15.62
CA GLU A 78 6.48 1.16 15.85
C GLU A 78 6.66 0.13 14.74
N GLN A 79 6.71 0.57 13.48
CA GLN A 79 6.94 -0.31 12.33
C GLN A 79 8.34 -0.92 12.37
N GLN A 80 9.37 -0.14 12.68
CA GLN A 80 10.73 -0.63 12.80
C GLN A 80 10.85 -1.66 13.91
N LYS A 81 10.30 -1.38 15.10
CA LYS A 81 10.28 -2.33 16.22
C LYS A 81 9.56 -3.64 15.83
N ARG A 82 8.47 -3.55 15.06
CA ARG A 82 7.77 -4.72 14.54
C ARG A 82 8.64 -5.51 13.54
N LEU A 83 9.35 -4.83 12.65
CA LEU A 83 10.27 -5.48 11.70
C LEU A 83 11.44 -6.18 12.41
N GLU A 84 12.03 -5.52 13.41
CA GLU A 84 13.08 -6.12 14.24
C GLU A 84 12.58 -7.36 14.98
N GLY A 85 11.36 -7.31 15.54
CA GLY A 85 10.72 -8.48 16.16
C GLY A 85 10.45 -9.60 15.17
N MET A 86 9.99 -9.29 13.96
CA MET A 86 9.77 -10.29 12.90
C MET A 86 11.08 -10.92 12.43
N ASN A 87 12.15 -10.14 12.29
CA ASN A 87 13.47 -10.66 11.92
C ASN A 87 14.06 -11.56 13.02
N ALA A 88 13.88 -11.20 14.29
CA ALA A 88 14.26 -12.05 15.40
C ALA A 88 13.46 -13.36 15.44
N GLU A 89 12.16 -13.30 15.09
CA GLU A 89 11.34 -14.51 14.93
C GLU A 89 11.87 -15.38 13.78
N ILE A 90 12.17 -14.81 12.61
CA ILE A 90 12.75 -15.56 11.48
C ILE A 90 14.05 -16.24 11.89
N ASP A 91 14.97 -15.52 12.54
CA ASP A 91 16.25 -16.08 13.01
C ASP A 91 16.04 -17.23 14.00
N ASP A 92 15.07 -17.12 14.91
CA ASP A 92 14.69 -18.20 15.83
C ASP A 92 14.09 -19.40 15.09
N LEU A 93 13.28 -19.18 14.05
CA LEU A 93 12.72 -20.26 13.24
C LEU A 93 13.78 -21.00 12.40
N GLU A 94 14.81 -20.28 11.92
CA GLU A 94 15.86 -20.84 11.04
C GLU A 94 17.00 -21.52 11.82
N ASN A 95 17.47 -20.90 12.90
CA ASN A 95 18.73 -21.30 13.55
C ASN A 95 18.53 -22.06 14.87
N ASN A 96 17.36 -22.01 15.49
CA ASN A 96 17.11 -22.67 16.77
C ASN A 96 16.24 -23.92 16.64
N VAL A 97 16.49 -24.91 17.52
CA VAL A 97 15.70 -26.14 17.58
C VAL A 97 14.33 -25.84 18.18
N GLN A 98 13.26 -26.04 17.40
CA GLN A 98 11.91 -25.86 17.89
C GLN A 98 11.39 -27.09 18.64
N VAL A 99 10.92 -26.86 19.87
CA VAL A 99 10.21 -27.87 20.64
C VAL A 99 8.70 -27.70 20.45
N PHE A 100 8.07 -28.65 19.77
CA PHE A 100 6.62 -28.67 19.60
C PHE A 100 5.96 -29.32 20.83
N GLN A 101 5.36 -28.50 21.69
CA GLN A 101 4.57 -28.96 22.85
C GLN A 101 3.09 -29.21 22.51
N VAL A 102 2.73 -29.23 21.22
CA VAL A 102 1.33 -29.29 20.79
C VAL A 102 0.80 -30.72 20.97
N SER A 103 -0.16 -30.87 21.87
CA SER A 103 -0.74 -32.16 22.24
C SER A 103 -2.04 -32.50 21.51
N LYS A 104 -2.57 -31.62 20.65
CA LYS A 104 -3.88 -31.78 19.99
C LYS A 104 -3.83 -31.49 18.50
N CYS A 105 -4.62 -32.23 17.72
CA CYS A 105 -4.73 -32.01 16.28
C CYS A 105 -5.60 -30.78 15.99
N ALA A 106 -5.13 -29.88 15.12
CA ALA A 106 -5.88 -28.66 14.74
C ALA A 106 -7.14 -28.92 13.89
N VAL A 107 -7.36 -30.16 13.41
CA VAL A 107 -8.55 -30.56 12.65
C VAL A 107 -9.58 -31.26 13.54
N CYS A 108 -9.18 -32.30 14.26
CA CYS A 108 -10.10 -33.15 15.02
C CYS A 108 -10.11 -32.86 16.53
N ASN A 109 -9.24 -31.96 17.03
CA ASN A 109 -9.08 -31.60 18.45
C ASN A 109 -8.75 -32.73 19.43
N ASN A 110 -8.53 -33.95 18.92
CA ASN A 110 -8.13 -35.11 19.71
C ASN A 110 -6.63 -35.08 20.03
N PRO A 111 -6.21 -35.78 21.10
CA PRO A 111 -4.80 -35.89 21.45
C PRO A 111 -3.99 -36.45 20.27
N LEU A 112 -2.85 -35.82 20.00
CA LEU A 112 -1.97 -36.20 18.90
C LEU A 112 -1.40 -37.61 19.16
N GLN A 113 -1.51 -38.46 18.15
CA GLN A 113 -0.89 -39.79 18.15
C GLN A 113 0.11 -39.85 17.00
N VAL A 114 1.19 -40.61 17.20
CA VAL A 114 2.16 -40.88 16.14
C VAL A 114 1.53 -41.80 15.08
N PRO A 115 1.74 -41.55 13.77
CA PRO A 115 2.57 -40.49 13.16
C PRO A 115 1.86 -39.12 13.09
N SER A 116 2.61 -38.05 13.39
CA SER A 116 2.13 -36.66 13.37
C SER A 116 3.00 -35.74 12.51
N ILE A 117 2.38 -34.71 11.95
CA ILE A 117 3.03 -33.67 11.13
C ILE A 117 2.93 -32.34 11.89
N HIS A 118 4.05 -31.65 12.02
CA HIS A 118 4.17 -30.39 12.74
C HIS A 118 4.68 -29.30 11.81
N PHE A 119 4.03 -28.14 11.83
CA PHE A 119 4.47 -26.96 11.10
C PHE A 119 5.08 -25.93 12.06
N LEU A 120 6.05 -25.16 11.56
CA LEU A 120 6.69 -24.05 12.29
C LEU A 120 5.69 -22.97 12.74
N CYS A 121 4.52 -22.87 12.09
CA CYS A 121 3.40 -22.05 12.55
C CYS A 121 2.67 -22.61 13.80
N ARG A 122 3.27 -23.61 14.48
CA ARG A 122 2.78 -24.31 15.67
C ARG A 122 1.43 -25.04 15.50
N HIS A 123 1.04 -25.34 14.27
CA HIS A 123 -0.09 -26.22 14.01
C HIS A 123 0.39 -27.66 13.83
N SER A 124 -0.31 -28.59 14.46
CA SER A 124 0.03 -30.01 14.44
C SER A 124 -1.17 -30.85 14.01
N TYR A 125 -0.91 -31.91 13.27
CA TYR A 125 -1.91 -32.75 12.64
C TYR A 125 -1.55 -34.23 12.79
N HIS A 126 -2.55 -35.11 12.90
CA HIS A 126 -2.33 -36.52 12.61
C HIS A 126 -2.03 -36.66 11.11
N ALA A 127 -1.13 -37.58 10.72
CA ALA A 127 -0.80 -37.79 9.30
C ALA A 127 -2.06 -38.02 8.44
N ASN A 128 -3.01 -38.82 8.94
CA ASN A 128 -4.27 -39.12 8.26
C ASN A 128 -5.22 -37.90 8.16
N CYS A 129 -5.26 -37.07 9.22
CA CYS A 129 -6.04 -35.84 9.20
C CYS A 129 -5.40 -34.79 8.28
N PHE A 130 -4.07 -34.79 8.15
CA PHE A 130 -3.38 -33.90 7.22
C PHE A 130 -3.68 -34.27 5.77
N GLU A 131 -3.53 -35.54 5.39
CA GLU A 131 -3.75 -36.02 4.02
C GLU A 131 -5.18 -35.73 3.52
N SER A 132 -6.17 -35.83 4.42
CA SER A 132 -7.57 -35.54 4.08
C SER A 132 -7.85 -34.03 3.89
N TYR A 133 -7.03 -33.13 4.45
CA TYR A 133 -7.29 -31.69 4.51
C TYR A 133 -6.25 -30.83 3.77
N SER A 134 -5.07 -31.35 3.45
CA SER A 134 -3.95 -30.59 2.85
C SER A 134 -4.12 -30.32 1.35
N GLY A 135 -5.03 -31.01 0.66
CA GLY A 135 -5.10 -30.97 -0.79
C GLY A 135 -3.75 -31.29 -1.45
N ASN A 136 -3.57 -30.88 -2.72
CA ASN A 136 -2.31 -31.10 -3.47
C ASN A 136 -1.11 -30.23 -2.97
N SER A 137 -1.16 -29.65 -1.77
CA SER A 137 -0.09 -28.83 -1.20
C SER A 137 0.43 -29.42 0.12
N PRO A 138 1.40 -30.37 0.07
CA PRO A 138 1.92 -31.03 1.26
C PRO A 138 2.78 -30.10 2.15
N ASP A 139 3.26 -28.98 1.62
CA ASP A 139 4.15 -28.05 2.34
C ASP A 139 3.40 -26.91 3.04
N GLN A 140 2.07 -26.86 2.94
CA GLN A 140 1.27 -25.75 3.47
C GLN A 140 0.37 -26.19 4.62
N CYS A 141 0.38 -25.40 5.70
CA CYS A 141 -0.53 -25.60 6.83
C CYS A 141 -1.99 -25.25 6.44
N PRO A 142 -2.94 -26.20 6.55
CA PRO A 142 -4.35 -25.96 6.17
C PRO A 142 -5.03 -24.87 7.00
N ALA A 143 -4.66 -24.71 8.27
CA ALA A 143 -5.23 -23.67 9.12
C ALA A 143 -4.76 -22.27 8.69
N CYS A 144 -3.49 -22.12 8.33
CA CYS A 144 -2.92 -20.84 7.93
C CYS A 144 -3.37 -20.40 6.52
N THR A 145 -3.55 -21.33 5.58
CA THR A 145 -4.01 -21.00 4.21
C THR A 145 -5.45 -20.49 4.19
N VAL A 146 -6.32 -21.04 5.03
CA VAL A 146 -7.71 -20.57 5.16
C VAL A 146 -7.74 -19.16 5.77
N SER A 147 -6.93 -18.89 6.79
CA SER A 147 -6.82 -17.57 7.41
C SER A 147 -6.22 -16.53 6.48
N ALA A 148 -5.18 -16.87 5.71
CA ALA A 148 -4.60 -15.99 4.70
C ALA A 148 -5.66 -15.56 3.67
N ARG A 149 -6.47 -16.49 3.16
CA ARG A 149 -7.55 -16.19 2.20
C ARG A 149 -8.66 -15.32 2.78
N LYS A 150 -8.95 -15.41 4.08
CA LYS A 150 -9.93 -14.55 4.75
C LYS A 150 -9.42 -13.12 4.86
N ASN A 151 -8.15 -12.95 5.25
CA ASN A 151 -7.52 -11.63 5.38
C ASN A 151 -7.36 -10.94 4.01
N THR A 152 -7.13 -11.69 2.93
CA THR A 152 -7.08 -11.11 1.57
C THR A 152 -8.46 -10.66 1.08
N LYS A 153 -9.54 -11.37 1.46
CA LYS A 153 -10.92 -10.97 1.07
C LYS A 153 -11.40 -9.70 1.73
N GLU A 154 -10.91 -9.36 2.92
CA GLU A 154 -11.26 -8.11 3.62
C GLU A 154 -10.48 -6.89 3.10
N GLN A 155 -9.37 -7.08 2.37
CA GLN A 155 -8.56 -6.00 1.80
C GLN A 155 -8.60 -5.88 0.27
N GLY A 156 -9.37 -6.73 -0.42
CA GLY A 156 -9.53 -6.62 -1.87
C GLY A 156 -10.39 -7.74 -2.42
N ALA A 157 -11.58 -7.41 -2.89
CA ALA A 157 -12.37 -8.32 -3.70
C ALA A 157 -11.57 -8.75 -4.95
N SER A 158 -11.46 -10.06 -5.14
CA SER A 158 -11.36 -10.70 -6.47
C SER A 158 -10.03 -10.63 -7.22
N THR A 159 -8.98 -11.33 -6.76
CA THR A 159 -8.06 -11.98 -7.71
C THR A 159 -8.64 -13.32 -8.17
N VAL A 160 -9.77 -13.27 -8.89
CA VAL A 160 -10.06 -14.33 -9.85
C VAL A 160 -9.10 -14.08 -11.01
N LYS A 161 -8.16 -15.00 -11.26
CA LYS A 161 -7.29 -14.96 -12.44
C LYS A 161 -8.15 -15.14 -13.70
N GLN A 162 -8.91 -14.13 -14.10
CA GLN A 162 -9.56 -14.09 -15.39
C GLN A 162 -8.50 -13.84 -16.46
N PRO A 163 -8.58 -14.48 -17.63
CA PRO A 163 -7.64 -14.23 -18.71
C PRO A 163 -7.70 -12.75 -19.12
N LYS A 164 -6.53 -12.10 -19.24
CA LYS A 164 -6.36 -10.66 -19.55
C LYS A 164 -7.23 -10.18 -20.72
N GLN A 165 -7.49 -11.06 -21.69
CA GLN A 165 -8.34 -10.79 -22.85
C GLN A 165 -9.81 -10.52 -22.51
N LEU A 166 -10.39 -11.25 -21.56
CA LEU A 166 -11.79 -11.07 -21.18
C LEU A 166 -12.01 -9.78 -20.39
N VAL A 167 -11.07 -9.46 -19.48
CA VAL A 167 -11.10 -8.22 -18.69
C VAL A 167 -11.00 -6.99 -19.58
N TYR A 168 -10.13 -7.03 -20.61
CA TYR A 168 -9.97 -5.93 -21.55
C TYR A 168 -11.20 -5.72 -22.44
N GLN A 169 -11.87 -6.80 -22.86
CA GLN A 169 -13.11 -6.71 -23.64
C GLN A 169 -14.27 -6.14 -22.80
N GLN A 170 -14.39 -6.55 -21.54
CA GLN A 170 -15.38 -5.98 -20.61
C GLN A 170 -15.16 -4.48 -20.40
N PHE A 171 -13.91 -4.09 -20.09
CA PHE A 171 -13.56 -2.68 -19.94
C PHE A 171 -13.89 -1.85 -21.18
N LYS A 172 -13.61 -2.35 -22.39
CA LYS A 172 -13.94 -1.64 -23.64
C LYS A 172 -15.44 -1.39 -23.80
N ASN A 173 -16.27 -2.39 -23.55
CA ASN A 173 -17.71 -2.25 -23.67
C ASN A 173 -18.28 -1.28 -22.62
N GLU A 174 -17.72 -1.25 -21.42
CA GLU A 174 -18.15 -0.32 -20.37
C GLU A 174 -17.67 1.11 -20.64
N LEU A 175 -16.46 1.28 -21.19
CA LEU A 175 -15.91 2.57 -21.58
C LEU A 175 -16.75 3.24 -22.71
N GLU A 176 -17.28 2.44 -23.64
CA GLU A 176 -18.11 2.94 -24.74
C GLU A 176 -19.51 3.39 -24.27
N ASN A 177 -20.00 2.88 -23.13
CA ASN A 177 -21.35 3.13 -22.63
C ASN A 177 -21.42 4.09 -21.43
N CYS A 178 -20.28 4.48 -20.83
CA CYS A 178 -20.25 5.28 -19.61
C CYS A 178 -19.99 6.77 -19.91
N PRO A 179 -20.73 7.71 -19.28
CA PRO A 179 -20.53 9.15 -19.49
C PRO A 179 -19.27 9.72 -18.82
N ASP A 180 -18.71 9.03 -17.81
CA ASP A 180 -17.44 9.43 -17.16
C ASP A 180 -16.38 8.34 -17.31
N ALA A 181 -15.63 8.44 -18.41
CA ALA A 181 -14.54 7.54 -18.73
C ALA A 181 -13.43 7.54 -17.67
N MET A 182 -13.19 8.68 -16.99
CA MET A 182 -12.06 8.80 -16.08
C MET A 182 -12.32 8.11 -14.75
N ALA A 183 -13.55 8.19 -14.23
CA ALA A 183 -13.97 7.45 -13.05
C ALA A 183 -13.84 5.93 -13.26
N LEU A 184 -14.33 5.42 -14.40
CA LEU A 184 -14.24 4.00 -14.75
C LEU A 184 -12.79 3.53 -14.85
N ILE A 185 -11.93 4.30 -15.52
CA ILE A 185 -10.49 3.99 -15.61
C ILE A 185 -9.85 3.95 -14.22
N SER A 186 -10.17 4.92 -13.36
CA SER A 186 -9.62 4.98 -12.01
C SER A 186 -10.06 3.78 -11.16
N GLU A 187 -11.28 3.28 -11.33
CA GLU A 187 -11.81 2.11 -10.65
C GLU A 187 -11.14 0.81 -11.14
N TYR A 188 -10.94 0.67 -12.45
CA TYR A 188 -10.25 -0.49 -13.03
C TYR A 188 -8.75 -0.53 -12.67
N ILE A 189 -8.10 0.62 -12.53
CA ILE A 189 -6.72 0.72 -12.05
C ILE A 189 -6.66 0.42 -10.55
N ALA A 190 -7.57 0.99 -9.75
CA ALA A 190 -7.63 0.78 -8.30
C ALA A 190 -7.94 -0.68 -7.93
N SER A 191 -8.74 -1.37 -8.74
CA SER A 191 -9.03 -2.81 -8.59
C SER A 191 -7.90 -3.72 -9.07
N GLY A 192 -6.83 -3.17 -9.67
CA GLY A 192 -5.68 -3.95 -10.13
C GLY A 192 -5.99 -4.87 -11.30
N ALA A 193 -7.11 -4.64 -12.00
CA ALA A 193 -7.60 -5.51 -13.08
C ALA A 193 -6.59 -5.67 -14.25
N PHE A 194 -5.69 -4.69 -14.41
CA PHE A 194 -4.66 -4.67 -15.45
C PHE A 194 -3.24 -4.93 -14.95
N ASN A 195 -3.03 -5.37 -13.70
CA ASN A 195 -1.69 -5.43 -13.09
C ASN A 195 -0.67 -6.16 -14.01
N ILE A 196 0.27 -5.38 -14.54
CA ILE A 196 1.37 -5.83 -15.38
C ILE A 196 2.47 -6.26 -14.42
N GLN A 197 2.53 -7.55 -14.10
CA GLN A 197 3.76 -8.13 -13.57
C GLN A 197 4.84 -7.96 -14.65
N PRO A 198 5.96 -7.27 -14.39
CA PRO A 198 7.13 -7.38 -15.25
C PRO A 198 7.57 -8.84 -15.16
N ALA A 199 7.61 -9.54 -16.30
CA ALA A 199 8.17 -10.88 -16.34
C ALA A 199 9.65 -10.79 -15.93
N GLU A 200 10.00 -11.32 -14.77
CA GLU A 200 11.38 -11.57 -14.37
C GLU A 200 12.08 -12.43 -15.43
N ASN A 201 13.16 -11.89 -15.98
CA ASN A 201 14.37 -12.57 -16.45
C ASN A 201 14.17 -13.87 -17.26
N ALA A 202 13.83 -13.73 -18.54
CA ALA A 202 14.31 -14.66 -19.56
C ALA A 202 15.56 -14.04 -20.21
N PRO A 203 16.70 -14.75 -20.29
CA PRO A 203 17.87 -14.22 -21.00
C PRO A 203 17.51 -13.98 -22.47
N PRO A 204 17.98 -12.89 -23.10
CA PRO A 204 17.69 -12.63 -24.49
C PRO A 204 18.31 -13.74 -25.33
N LYS A 205 17.47 -14.49 -26.06
CA LYS A 205 17.94 -15.34 -27.16
C LYS A 205 18.58 -14.43 -28.20
N SER A 206 19.90 -14.50 -28.32
CA SER A 206 20.65 -13.85 -29.39
C SER A 206 20.20 -14.44 -30.72
N ASN A 207 19.38 -13.71 -31.47
CA ASN A 207 19.17 -13.99 -32.88
C ASN A 207 20.33 -13.35 -33.67
N ASN A 208 21.52 -13.94 -33.57
CA ASN A 208 22.64 -13.63 -34.46
C ASN A 208 22.61 -14.61 -35.64
N PRO A 209 22.37 -14.15 -36.89
CA PRO A 209 22.29 -15.01 -38.07
C PRO A 209 23.65 -15.50 -38.60
N PHE A 210 24.72 -15.44 -37.77
CA PHE A 210 26.10 -15.72 -38.17
C PHE A 210 26.82 -16.72 -37.24
N ASP A 211 26.12 -17.31 -36.26
CA ASP A 211 26.68 -18.40 -35.43
C ASP A 211 26.39 -19.76 -36.08
N ASP A 212 26.75 -19.89 -37.36
CA ASP A 212 26.75 -21.17 -38.06
C ASP A 212 28.08 -21.28 -38.82
N ASP A 213 29.12 -21.67 -38.10
CA ASP A 213 30.32 -22.28 -38.68
C ASP A 213 31.05 -23.14 -37.62
N ASN A 214 30.91 -24.45 -37.83
CA ASN A 214 31.94 -25.48 -37.71
C ASN A 214 32.74 -25.62 -36.39
N GLU A 215 32.60 -26.77 -35.73
CA GLU A 215 33.57 -27.88 -35.87
C GLU A 215 33.17 -29.07 -35.00
N ASP A 216 32.85 -30.16 -35.69
CA ASP A 216 33.34 -31.53 -35.50
C ASP A 216 33.63 -32.13 -34.11
N SER A 217 33.18 -33.38 -34.01
CA SER A 217 33.86 -34.53 -33.39
C SER A 217 33.99 -34.58 -31.85
N ASN A 218 33.29 -35.51 -31.20
CA ASN A 218 33.80 -36.85 -30.86
C ASN A 218 32.88 -37.56 -29.85
N ALA A 219 32.86 -38.90 -29.96
CA ALA A 219 32.27 -39.93 -29.08
C ALA A 219 30.77 -40.23 -29.22
#